data_AF-A0A6I6JH75-F1
#
_entry.id   AF-A0A6I6JH75-F1
#
_cell.length_a   1.000
_cell.length_b   1.000
_cell.length_c   1.000
_cell.angle_alpha   90.00
_cell.angle_beta   90.00
_cell.angle_gamma   90.00
#
_symmetry.space_group_name_H-M   'P 1'
#
loop_
_entity.id
_entity.type
_entity.pdbx_description
1 polymer ?
#
loop_
_entity_poly.entity_id
_entity_poly.type
_entity_poly.pdbx_seq_one_letter_code
_entity_poly.pdbx_strand_id
1 'polypeptide(L)'
;MKKIVIIISLLCCVSTIFGQPIHIKKSLIRSFKPDFTSAPQRIDLDNDGDPDLIKSTVFDTIPVFWIDDDDDMQSSDWEGDLDSDCLIIDRNNDGIFAGPGDISLDWVDNNSDGVADMQVVVENSNPHIKNYWEWSSNYMWIIDPEQDETFNYVNWKEMVLRCWEHYGAANFYEDYHGQTLFQKAHVHSYRFSDLRYSWENPFLFYDTDDDGLTEMAIRLEDSCEFKKENEDDEIDTYPTGKIDHVYMSFDLDNDNGPSNEFDFDLSIRFNGEGFSYTDQIHQFDKMRGLPAADSLFYDVRWRKMNELVYTDHDSAWNKVYNEGIWEQCWFTFDEDDDCERWERVEFYQPGNPFKIGMQKGGIDNNPQADATGDRGEWDTDNSGQGKLYIGFDNRIHLYGAENGYWRIDQDADSYQGWGGLYAGQYKRDQKIPEKFATVGYEDTDNDGFLDFVKYDLNGDTIFEKSFNLNELGVKTSFEIYNPAEAKPENLNQLFEKAASQMWQQAELAIEAARVSNINYKWYAQLMHPKSLNEKYRFGYWLQFYIFTDLYNRAEETNNKQLRNKTLKAYFGQNWESFNK
;
A
#
# COMPACT_ATOMS: atom_id res chain seq x y z
N MET A 1 -79.02 -0.76 15.85
CA MET A 1 -78.67 -0.35 17.22
C MET A 1 -77.18 -0.08 17.28
N LYS A 2 -76.82 1.02 17.94
CA LYS A 2 -75.45 1.54 18.10
C LYS A 2 -74.69 0.79 19.21
N LYS A 3 -73.37 0.65 19.00
CA LYS A 3 -72.26 0.50 19.99
C LYS A 3 -72.28 -0.85 20.76
N ILE A 4 -71.17 -1.56 20.94
CA ILE A 4 -69.89 -1.13 21.53
C ILE A 4 -68.75 -1.96 20.90
N VAL A 5 -67.72 -1.28 20.40
CA VAL A 5 -66.43 -1.87 20.04
C VAL A 5 -65.53 -1.71 21.26
N ILE A 6 -65.02 -2.82 21.80
CA ILE A 6 -64.00 -2.82 22.84
C ILE A 6 -62.65 -2.73 22.12
N ILE A 7 -62.00 -1.58 22.26
CA ILE A 7 -60.60 -1.36 21.88
C ILE A 7 -59.76 -1.88 23.05
N ILE A 8 -58.97 -2.93 22.82
CA ILE A 8 -57.86 -3.30 23.69
C ILE A 8 -56.63 -2.58 23.15
N SER A 9 -56.25 -1.51 23.82
CA SER A 9 -54.98 -0.82 23.63
C SER A 9 -53.88 -1.65 24.30
N LEU A 10 -53.12 -2.42 23.53
CA LEU A 10 -51.78 -2.83 23.97
C LEU A 10 -50.83 -1.67 23.70
N LEU A 11 -50.47 -0.92 24.75
CA LEU A 11 -49.25 -0.12 24.76
C LEU A 11 -48.07 -1.10 24.77
N CYS A 12 -47.46 -1.34 23.62
CA CYS A 12 -46.03 -1.66 23.59
C CYS A 12 -45.30 -0.33 23.50
N CYS A 13 -44.84 0.18 24.64
CA CYS A 13 -43.78 1.18 24.67
C CYS A 13 -42.51 0.49 24.16
N VAL A 14 -42.28 0.52 22.85
CA VAL A 14 -40.94 0.38 22.31
C VAL A 14 -40.28 1.74 22.54
N SER A 15 -39.57 1.87 23.65
CA SER A 15 -38.57 2.92 23.81
C SER A 15 -37.45 2.62 22.82
N THR A 16 -37.58 3.13 21.60
CA THR A 16 -36.42 3.40 20.77
C THR A 16 -35.70 4.56 21.44
N ILE A 17 -34.68 4.26 22.23
CA ILE A 17 -33.67 5.24 22.60
C ILE A 17 -32.89 5.48 21.31
N PHE A 18 -33.39 6.39 20.48
CA PHE A 18 -32.53 7.04 19.50
C PHE A 18 -31.59 7.92 20.31
N GLY A 19 -30.30 7.60 20.28
CA GLY A 19 -29.25 8.52 20.73
C GLY A 19 -29.51 9.89 20.11
N GLN A 20 -29.42 10.95 20.92
CA GLN A 20 -29.61 12.29 20.41
C GLN A 20 -28.59 12.54 19.28
N PRO A 21 -29.01 13.10 18.13
CA PRO A 21 -28.06 13.49 17.11
C PRO A 21 -27.15 14.58 17.70
N ILE A 22 -25.87 14.26 17.85
CA ILE A 22 -24.84 15.17 18.32
C ILE A 22 -24.76 16.32 17.31
N HIS A 23 -25.14 17.53 17.73
CA HIS A 23 -25.01 18.73 16.91
C HIS A 23 -23.58 19.27 17.02
N ILE A 24 -22.62 18.53 16.46
CA ILE A 24 -21.24 19.00 16.29
C ILE A 24 -21.30 20.29 15.46
N LYS A 25 -20.71 21.38 15.95
CA LYS A 25 -20.56 22.62 15.17
C LYS A 25 -19.89 22.23 13.87
N LYS A 26 -20.61 22.37 12.74
CA LYS A 26 -20.07 22.13 11.40
C LYS A 26 -19.07 23.23 11.04
N SER A 27 -17.87 23.18 11.63
CA SER A 27 -16.71 23.85 11.08
C SER A 27 -16.45 23.26 9.71
N LEU A 28 -16.23 24.12 8.72
CA LEU A 28 -15.82 23.69 7.38
C LEU A 28 -14.30 23.43 7.32
N ILE A 29 -13.55 23.80 8.37
CA ILE A 29 -12.10 23.60 8.48
C ILE A 29 -11.84 22.27 9.18
N ARG A 30 -10.94 21.46 8.62
CA ARG A 30 -10.46 20.19 9.22
C ARG A 30 -9.97 20.41 10.65
N SER A 31 -10.21 19.45 11.54
CA SER A 31 -9.77 19.53 12.94
C SER A 31 -8.68 18.50 13.15
N PHE A 32 -7.51 18.96 13.59
CA PHE A 32 -6.37 18.12 13.99
C PHE A 32 -6.31 17.89 15.50
N LYS A 33 -7.29 18.43 16.24
CA LYS A 33 -7.42 18.21 17.68
C LYS A 33 -8.88 18.07 18.13
N PRO A 34 -9.14 17.41 19.26
CA PRO A 34 -10.46 17.36 19.88
C PRO A 34 -10.93 18.74 20.38
N ASP A 35 -12.26 18.93 20.48
CA ASP A 35 -12.90 20.14 21.02
C ASP A 35 -13.35 19.88 22.47
N PHE A 36 -12.44 20.08 23.42
CA PHE A 36 -12.75 20.01 24.85
C PHE A 36 -13.59 21.20 25.29
N THR A 37 -14.78 20.96 25.85
CA THR A 37 -15.74 22.05 26.11
C THR A 37 -16.12 22.22 27.58
N SER A 38 -15.82 21.24 28.45
CA SER A 38 -16.08 21.34 29.89
C SER A 38 -14.83 21.69 30.69
N ALA A 39 -15.04 22.30 31.86
CA ALA A 39 -13.94 22.58 32.78
C ALA A 39 -13.37 21.25 33.32
N PRO A 40 -12.05 21.05 33.27
CA PRO A 40 -11.41 19.79 33.66
C PRO A 40 -11.59 19.52 35.16
N GLN A 41 -11.99 18.29 35.49
CA GLN A 41 -11.93 17.75 36.84
C GLN A 41 -10.67 16.91 36.98
N ARG A 42 -9.81 17.29 37.93
CA ARG A 42 -8.53 16.64 38.21
C ARG A 42 -8.68 15.64 39.35
N ILE A 43 -8.10 14.46 39.19
CA ILE A 43 -8.20 13.36 40.16
C ILE A 43 -6.80 12.82 40.39
N ASP A 44 -6.40 12.86 41.66
CA ASP A 44 -5.22 12.22 42.22
C ASP A 44 -5.64 10.81 42.70
N LEU A 45 -5.20 9.79 41.99
CA LEU A 45 -5.51 8.38 42.20
C LEU A 45 -4.65 7.78 43.31
N ASP A 46 -3.38 8.16 43.42
CA ASP A 46 -2.41 7.50 44.29
C ASP A 46 -2.04 8.29 45.57
N ASN A 47 -2.43 9.58 45.62
CA ASN A 47 -2.28 10.56 46.70
C ASN A 47 -0.85 11.07 46.92
N ASP A 48 -0.06 11.22 45.87
CA ASP A 48 1.30 11.78 45.91
C ASP A 48 1.36 13.32 45.87
N GLY A 49 0.32 13.98 45.36
CA GLY A 49 0.21 15.44 45.32
C GLY A 49 -0.10 16.01 43.93
N ASP A 50 -0.05 15.17 42.91
CA ASP A 50 -0.28 15.44 41.49
C ASP A 50 -1.66 14.91 41.08
N PRO A 51 -2.27 15.41 40.02
CA PRO A 51 -3.41 14.74 39.41
C PRO A 51 -2.97 13.69 38.39
N ASP A 52 -3.33 12.43 38.59
CA ASP A 52 -3.13 11.38 37.57
C ASP A 52 -4.16 11.41 36.42
N LEU A 53 -5.30 12.07 36.61
CA LEU A 53 -6.37 12.11 35.60
C LEU A 53 -6.93 13.51 35.40
N ILE A 54 -7.18 13.87 34.14
CA ILE A 54 -8.13 14.93 33.76
C ILE A 54 -9.38 14.31 33.16
N LYS A 55 -10.50 14.47 33.89
CA LYS A 55 -11.85 14.17 33.40
C LYS A 55 -12.46 15.40 32.74
N SER A 56 -12.93 15.26 31.51
CA SER A 56 -13.64 16.32 30.81
C SER A 56 -14.69 15.76 29.84
N THR A 57 -15.12 16.58 28.88
CA THR A 57 -16.00 16.18 27.79
C THR A 57 -15.56 16.82 26.47
N VAL A 58 -15.71 16.08 25.40
CA VAL A 58 -15.60 16.56 24.03
C VAL A 58 -17.01 16.82 23.48
N PHE A 59 -17.17 17.89 22.70
CA PHE A 59 -18.47 18.30 22.11
C PHE A 59 -19.62 18.37 23.14
N ASP A 60 -19.35 18.86 24.35
CA ASP A 60 -20.26 19.01 25.49
C ASP A 60 -20.78 17.72 26.12
N THR A 61 -20.79 16.59 25.41
CA THR A 61 -21.54 15.41 25.84
C THR A 61 -20.76 14.10 25.89
N ILE A 62 -19.62 13.99 25.23
CA ILE A 62 -18.85 12.74 25.14
C ILE A 62 -17.81 12.73 26.27
N PRO A 63 -17.90 11.81 27.24
CA PRO A 63 -16.94 11.72 28.34
C PRO A 63 -15.55 11.32 27.86
N VAL A 64 -14.52 11.93 28.45
CA VAL A 64 -13.12 11.58 28.21
C VAL A 64 -12.32 11.60 29.50
N PHE A 65 -11.26 10.80 29.53
CA PHE A 65 -10.17 10.94 30.49
C PHE A 65 -8.85 11.08 29.74
N TRP A 66 -8.07 12.08 30.15
CA TRP A 66 -6.62 12.03 30.03
C TRP A 66 -6.06 11.32 31.26
N ILE A 67 -5.05 10.50 31.05
CA ILE A 67 -4.33 9.73 32.06
C ILE A 67 -2.87 10.13 31.96
N ASP A 68 -2.33 10.61 33.08
CA ASP A 68 -0.92 10.92 33.28
C ASP A 68 -0.13 9.62 33.44
N ASP A 69 0.76 9.32 32.50
CA ASP A 69 1.52 8.07 32.53
C ASP A 69 2.98 8.23 32.94
N ASP A 70 3.53 9.44 32.91
CA ASP A 70 4.89 9.74 33.31
C ASP A 70 5.00 10.64 34.56
N ASP A 71 3.86 10.94 35.20
CA ASP A 71 3.75 11.60 36.52
C ASP A 71 4.20 13.06 36.49
N ASP A 72 3.76 13.77 35.47
CA ASP A 72 4.19 15.13 35.13
C ASP A 72 3.02 16.14 35.13
N MET A 73 1.77 15.66 35.17
CA MET A 73 0.56 16.46 35.00
C MET A 73 0.40 17.49 36.12
N GLN A 74 0.13 18.74 35.74
CA GLN A 74 -0.03 19.84 36.68
C GLN A 74 -1.51 20.16 36.96
N SER A 75 -1.76 20.63 38.18
CA SER A 75 -3.09 21.11 38.59
C SER A 75 -3.67 22.27 37.74
N SER A 76 -2.84 22.91 36.91
CA SER A 76 -3.24 23.95 35.95
C SER A 76 -3.73 23.41 34.61
N ASP A 77 -3.47 22.15 34.29
CA ASP A 77 -3.50 21.68 32.91
C ASP A 77 -4.92 21.37 32.44
N TRP A 78 -5.17 21.64 31.17
CA TRP A 78 -6.52 21.58 30.60
C TRP A 78 -6.79 20.29 29.83
N GLU A 79 -5.74 19.68 29.34
CA GLU A 79 -5.63 18.41 28.63
C GLU A 79 -4.32 17.77 29.07
N GLY A 80 -4.18 16.47 28.83
CA GLY A 80 -2.87 15.82 28.89
C GLY A 80 -1.98 16.31 27.75
N ASP A 81 -0.69 16.07 27.86
CA ASP A 81 0.25 16.31 26.77
C ASP A 81 0.27 15.13 25.80
N LEU A 82 1.28 15.08 24.93
CA LEU A 82 1.35 14.14 23.81
C LEU A 82 2.73 13.46 23.73
N ASP A 83 3.53 13.53 24.78
CA ASP A 83 4.79 12.77 24.85
C ASP A 83 4.57 11.42 25.55
N SER A 84 3.82 11.37 26.65
CA SER A 84 3.58 10.13 27.41
C SER A 84 2.12 9.89 27.82
N ASP A 85 1.20 10.83 27.62
CA ASP A 85 -0.17 10.69 28.14
C ASP A 85 -1.12 9.79 27.33
N CYS A 86 -2.14 9.24 28.00
CA CYS A 86 -3.18 8.43 27.38
C CYS A 86 -4.56 9.11 27.36
N LEU A 87 -5.22 9.15 26.20
CA LEU A 87 -6.58 9.66 26.01
C LEU A 87 -7.57 8.51 25.76
N ILE A 88 -8.52 8.31 26.68
CA ILE A 88 -9.64 7.37 26.52
C ILE A 88 -10.97 8.11 26.32
N ILE A 89 -11.73 7.70 25.31
CA ILE A 89 -12.97 8.37 24.87
C ILE A 89 -14.13 7.38 24.88
N ASP A 90 -15.12 7.62 25.75
CA ASP A 90 -16.40 6.91 25.77
C ASP A 90 -17.29 7.48 24.66
N ARG A 91 -16.99 7.07 23.41
CA ARG A 91 -17.58 7.64 22.19
C ARG A 91 -19.07 7.33 22.11
N ASN A 92 -19.49 6.18 22.64
CA ASN A 92 -20.88 5.74 22.63
C ASN A 92 -21.69 6.26 23.85
N ASN A 93 -21.02 6.83 24.85
CA ASN A 93 -21.54 7.37 26.11
C ASN A 93 -22.33 6.33 26.94
N ASP A 94 -21.79 5.11 27.05
CA ASP A 94 -22.38 4.02 27.83
C ASP A 94 -21.79 3.88 29.25
N GLY A 95 -20.73 4.64 29.55
CA GLY A 95 -20.04 4.67 30.83
C GLY A 95 -18.96 3.59 30.99
N ILE A 96 -18.68 2.80 29.96
CA ILE A 96 -17.55 1.88 29.85
C ILE A 96 -16.54 2.56 28.93
N PHE A 97 -15.26 2.60 29.32
CA PHE A 97 -14.22 3.23 28.50
C PHE A 97 -13.34 2.17 27.83
N ALA A 98 -12.74 2.56 26.69
CA ALA A 98 -11.93 1.69 25.83
C ALA A 98 -12.67 0.39 25.43
N GLY A 99 -14.01 0.40 25.49
CA GLY A 99 -14.86 -0.75 25.26
C GLY A 99 -15.50 -0.77 23.88
N PRO A 100 -16.48 -1.65 23.65
CA PRO A 100 -17.21 -1.69 22.39
C PRO A 100 -17.91 -0.37 22.06
N GLY A 101 -17.57 0.23 20.94
CA GLY A 101 -18.03 1.54 20.50
C GLY A 101 -17.02 2.68 20.69
N ASP A 102 -15.90 2.45 21.38
CA ASP A 102 -14.97 3.50 21.82
C ASP A 102 -13.71 3.65 20.97
N ILE A 103 -12.96 4.70 21.26
CA ILE A 103 -11.62 4.96 20.72
C ILE A 103 -10.69 5.39 21.86
N SER A 104 -9.44 4.98 21.80
CA SER A 104 -8.39 5.34 22.75
C SER A 104 -7.09 5.61 22.02
N LEU A 105 -6.30 6.54 22.56
CA LEU A 105 -4.99 6.93 22.04
C LEU A 105 -4.00 6.95 23.20
N ASP A 106 -2.75 6.60 22.95
CA ASP A 106 -1.68 6.58 23.94
C ASP A 106 -0.38 6.96 23.25
N TRP A 107 0.32 7.95 23.79
CA TRP A 107 1.61 8.44 23.31
C TRP A 107 2.71 7.90 24.23
N VAL A 108 3.86 7.56 23.67
CA VAL A 108 4.94 6.96 24.45
C VAL A 108 6.29 7.58 24.08
N ASP A 109 6.86 8.32 25.01
CA ASP A 109 8.27 8.71 25.02
C ASP A 109 9.09 7.57 25.63
N ASN A 110 9.67 6.76 24.76
CA ASN A 110 10.44 5.60 25.17
C ASN A 110 11.88 5.97 25.58
N ASN A 111 12.39 7.09 25.09
CA ASN A 111 13.77 7.51 25.29
C ASN A 111 13.95 8.57 26.41
N SER A 112 12.85 9.12 26.91
CA SER A 112 12.76 10.16 27.95
C SER A 112 13.38 11.51 27.56
N ASP A 113 13.18 11.96 26.32
CA ASP A 113 13.60 13.28 25.84
C ASP A 113 12.47 14.34 25.83
N GLY A 114 11.25 13.95 26.23
CA GLY A 114 10.05 14.79 26.24
C GLY A 114 9.37 14.88 24.88
N VAL A 115 9.56 13.86 24.02
CA VAL A 115 8.92 13.72 22.71
C VAL A 115 8.42 12.29 22.57
N ALA A 116 7.21 12.10 22.05
CA ALA A 116 6.72 10.75 21.78
C ALA A 116 7.57 10.07 20.69
N ASP A 117 7.95 8.81 20.91
CA ASP A 117 8.57 7.94 19.92
C ASP A 117 7.52 7.03 19.23
N MET A 118 6.33 6.90 19.85
CA MET A 118 5.29 5.97 19.40
C MET A 118 3.89 6.48 19.75
N GLN A 119 2.91 6.04 18.96
CA GLN A 119 1.50 6.22 19.29
C GLN A 119 0.69 4.97 18.95
N VAL A 120 -0.22 4.57 19.85
CA VAL A 120 -1.25 3.58 19.55
C VAL A 120 -2.62 4.21 19.45
N VAL A 121 -3.40 3.75 18.46
CA VAL A 121 -4.84 3.96 18.38
C VAL A 121 -5.55 2.62 18.57
N VAL A 122 -6.44 2.56 19.56
CA VAL A 122 -7.32 1.42 19.81
C VAL A 122 -8.76 1.85 19.55
N GLU A 123 -9.26 1.54 18.36
CA GLU A 123 -10.66 1.72 17.98
C GLU A 123 -11.41 0.39 18.10
N ASN A 124 -12.15 0.23 19.18
CA ASN A 124 -12.99 -0.93 19.41
C ASN A 124 -14.40 -0.62 18.89
N SER A 125 -14.68 -0.75 17.59
CA SER A 125 -16.03 -0.45 17.07
C SER A 125 -17.10 -1.39 17.65
N ASN A 126 -18.38 -1.09 17.44
CA ASN A 126 -19.43 -2.06 17.80
C ASN A 126 -19.21 -3.37 17.02
N PRO A 127 -19.24 -4.54 17.66
CA PRO A 127 -18.97 -5.80 16.99
C PRO A 127 -20.11 -6.15 16.03
N HIS A 128 -19.83 -6.18 14.74
CA HIS A 128 -20.78 -6.58 13.70
C HIS A 128 -20.42 -7.93 13.10
N ILE A 129 -19.12 -8.22 13.03
CA ILE A 129 -18.56 -9.45 12.49
C ILE A 129 -17.85 -10.22 13.63
N LYS A 130 -17.88 -11.55 13.55
CA LYS A 130 -17.16 -12.45 14.47
C LYS A 130 -16.38 -13.48 13.65
N ASN A 131 -15.27 -13.97 14.21
CA ASN A 131 -14.39 -14.98 13.62
C ASN A 131 -13.84 -14.57 12.24
N TYR A 132 -13.67 -13.26 12.03
CA TYR A 132 -13.14 -12.65 10.82
C TYR A 132 -12.68 -11.22 11.16
N TRP A 133 -11.96 -10.57 10.24
CA TRP A 133 -11.61 -9.15 10.37
C TRP A 133 -12.85 -8.26 10.54
N GLU A 134 -12.78 -7.35 11.51
CA GLU A 134 -13.74 -6.26 11.71
C GLU A 134 -13.09 -4.97 11.20
N TRP A 135 -13.34 -4.66 9.92
CA TRP A 135 -12.75 -3.50 9.21
C TRP A 135 -13.10 -2.14 9.83
N SER A 136 -14.05 -2.09 10.76
CA SER A 136 -14.42 -0.88 11.50
C SER A 136 -13.65 -0.74 12.82
N SER A 137 -12.94 -1.78 13.26
CA SER A 137 -12.08 -1.76 14.45
C SER A 137 -10.63 -1.71 14.02
N ASN A 138 -9.81 -1.04 14.81
CA ASN A 138 -8.40 -0.85 14.53
C ASN A 138 -7.60 -0.99 15.83
N TYR A 139 -6.55 -1.78 15.78
CA TYR A 139 -5.47 -1.77 16.76
C TYR A 139 -4.21 -1.45 15.98
N MET A 140 -3.73 -0.21 16.10
CA MET A 140 -2.70 0.34 15.22
C MET A 140 -1.63 1.07 16.02
N TRP A 141 -0.37 0.69 15.82
CA TRP A 141 0.81 1.38 16.35
C TRP A 141 1.52 2.08 15.21
N ILE A 142 1.91 3.34 15.41
CA ILE A 142 2.96 4.00 14.63
C ILE A 142 4.17 4.16 15.54
N ILE A 143 5.35 3.86 15.00
CA ILE A 143 6.64 4.08 15.64
C ILE A 143 7.36 5.08 14.75
N ASP A 144 7.93 6.13 15.35
CA ASP A 144 8.57 7.25 14.66
C ASP A 144 10.10 7.20 14.88
N PRO A 145 10.87 6.55 14.00
CA PRO A 145 12.33 6.50 14.09
C PRO A 145 12.99 7.82 13.67
N GLU A 146 12.29 8.67 12.93
CA GLU A 146 12.83 9.91 12.35
C GLU A 146 12.62 11.14 13.25
N GLN A 147 11.80 11.00 14.29
CA GLN A 147 11.52 12.02 15.31
C GLN A 147 10.89 13.28 14.71
N ASP A 148 9.93 13.10 13.82
CA ASP A 148 9.18 14.19 13.19
C ASP A 148 7.84 14.49 13.88
N GLU A 149 7.45 13.65 14.86
CA GLU A 149 6.23 13.73 15.67
C GLU A 149 4.93 13.56 14.86
N THR A 150 5.01 12.94 13.68
CA THR A 150 3.85 12.57 12.87
C THR A 150 3.38 11.16 13.24
N PHE A 151 2.08 11.00 13.47
CA PHE A 151 1.49 9.72 13.90
C PHE A 151 0.13 9.45 13.24
N ASN A 152 -0.78 8.80 13.96
CA ASN A 152 -2.06 8.39 13.42
C ASN A 152 -2.98 9.59 13.24
N TYR A 153 -3.77 9.59 12.17
CA TYR A 153 -4.72 10.64 11.91
C TYR A 153 -6.14 10.26 12.34
N VAL A 154 -6.55 10.81 13.48
CA VAL A 154 -7.93 10.76 13.95
C VAL A 154 -8.70 11.98 13.44
N ASN A 155 -9.78 11.74 12.70
CA ASN A 155 -10.72 12.79 12.35
C ASN A 155 -11.55 13.16 13.59
N TRP A 156 -11.10 14.16 14.34
CA TRP A 156 -11.68 14.54 15.62
C TRP A 156 -13.14 15.01 15.56
N LYS A 157 -13.67 15.37 14.38
CA LYS A 157 -15.11 15.69 14.23
C LYS A 157 -15.98 14.44 14.23
N GLU A 158 -15.43 13.32 13.80
CA GLU A 158 -16.13 12.04 13.71
C GLU A 158 -15.68 11.08 14.82
N MET A 159 -14.52 11.35 15.43
CA MET A 159 -13.82 10.52 16.43
C MET A 159 -13.60 9.10 15.89
N VAL A 160 -13.00 9.03 14.71
CA VAL A 160 -12.71 7.81 13.94
C VAL A 160 -11.32 7.94 13.35
N LEU A 161 -10.56 6.85 13.35
CA LEU A 161 -9.27 6.75 12.66
C LEU A 161 -9.49 6.81 11.14
N ARG A 162 -8.73 7.64 10.44
CA ARG A 162 -8.94 7.91 9.01
C ARG A 162 -7.64 7.81 8.22
N CYS A 163 -7.08 6.60 8.18
CA CYS A 163 -5.82 6.25 7.49
C CYS A 163 -5.72 6.75 6.04
N TRP A 164 -6.82 6.83 5.29
CA TRP A 164 -6.80 7.23 3.88
C TRP A 164 -7.18 8.69 3.64
N GLU A 165 -7.33 9.52 4.67
CA GLU A 165 -7.53 10.95 4.47
C GLU A 165 -6.20 11.63 4.12
N HIS A 166 -6.25 12.47 3.09
CA HIS A 166 -5.06 13.13 2.53
C HIS A 166 -5.40 14.55 2.07
N TYR A 167 -4.40 15.31 1.63
CA TYR A 167 -4.58 16.48 0.79
C TYR A 167 -3.91 16.28 -0.57
N GLY A 168 -4.36 17.06 -1.57
CA GLY A 168 -3.85 16.93 -2.93
C GLY A 168 -4.12 15.55 -3.51
N ALA A 169 -3.09 15.03 -4.17
CA ALA A 169 -3.05 13.76 -4.87
C ALA A 169 -3.01 12.59 -3.87
N ALA A 170 -1.95 12.54 -3.04
CA ALA A 170 -1.72 11.46 -2.10
C ALA A 170 -0.89 11.85 -0.87
N ASN A 171 -0.97 13.11 -0.41
CA ASN A 171 -0.31 13.53 0.83
C ASN A 171 -1.16 13.16 2.05
N PHE A 172 -0.99 11.94 2.57
CA PHE A 172 -1.79 11.42 3.68
C PHE A 172 -1.51 12.19 4.97
N TYR A 173 -2.54 12.34 5.81
CA TYR A 173 -2.34 12.92 7.15
C TYR A 173 -1.82 11.90 8.15
N GLU A 174 -2.01 10.62 7.87
CA GLU A 174 -1.35 9.55 8.59
C GLU A 174 0.12 9.51 8.18
N ASP A 175 0.99 9.17 9.11
CA ASP A 175 2.41 9.05 8.84
C ASP A 175 2.73 7.81 7.98
N TYR A 176 2.80 8.04 6.67
CA TYR A 176 3.16 7.05 5.64
C TYR A 176 4.37 7.51 4.81
N HIS A 177 5.21 8.39 5.35
CA HIS A 177 6.31 9.01 4.62
C HIS A 177 7.65 8.81 5.32
N GLY A 178 8.73 9.19 4.64
CA GLY A 178 10.08 9.14 5.19
C GLY A 178 10.49 7.74 5.66
N GLN A 179 10.93 7.68 6.91
CA GLN A 179 11.55 6.53 7.58
C GLN A 179 10.63 5.99 8.69
N THR A 180 9.33 5.91 8.45
CA THR A 180 8.35 5.45 9.44
C THR A 180 8.06 3.95 9.40
N LEU A 181 7.39 3.44 10.43
CA LEU A 181 6.75 2.12 10.40
C LEU A 181 5.46 2.06 11.21
N PHE A 182 4.57 1.16 10.82
CA PHE A 182 3.36 0.88 11.59
C PHE A 182 3.01 -0.60 11.67
N GLN A 183 2.28 -0.96 12.72
CA GLN A 183 1.60 -2.24 12.85
C GLN A 183 0.10 -2.01 12.91
N LYS A 184 -0.69 -2.85 12.23
CA LYS A 184 -2.14 -2.71 12.23
C LYS A 184 -2.89 -4.03 12.13
N ALA A 185 -3.94 -4.17 12.94
CA ALA A 185 -4.90 -5.24 12.84
C ALA A 185 -6.35 -4.71 12.84
N HIS A 186 -7.17 -5.25 11.93
CA HIS A 186 -8.60 -4.92 11.85
C HIS A 186 -9.43 -5.74 12.83
N VAL A 187 -9.25 -5.49 14.12
CA VAL A 187 -9.83 -6.31 15.19
C VAL A 187 -10.01 -5.49 16.45
N HIS A 188 -10.99 -5.88 17.29
CA HIS A 188 -11.06 -5.40 18.65
C HIS A 188 -9.87 -5.88 19.46
N SER A 189 -9.26 -5.00 20.25
CA SER A 189 -8.18 -5.36 21.19
C SER A 189 -8.55 -6.59 22.04
N TYR A 190 -9.72 -6.59 22.69
CA TYR A 190 -10.22 -7.67 23.55
C TYR A 190 -10.53 -8.99 22.84
N ARG A 191 -10.48 -9.03 21.51
CA ARG A 191 -10.72 -10.24 20.71
C ARG A 191 -9.48 -10.72 19.96
N PHE A 192 -8.37 -10.01 20.08
CA PHE A 192 -7.07 -10.43 19.61
C PHE A 192 -6.34 -11.20 20.72
N SER A 193 -5.78 -12.37 20.40
CA SER A 193 -5.27 -13.29 21.43
C SER A 193 -4.00 -12.78 22.11
N ASP A 194 -3.14 -12.07 21.36
CA ASP A 194 -1.87 -11.54 21.84
C ASP A 194 -1.55 -10.20 21.15
N LEU A 195 -1.62 -9.11 21.91
CA LEU A 195 -1.52 -7.73 21.41
C LEU A 195 -0.09 -7.25 21.15
N ARG A 196 0.90 -8.11 21.41
CA ARG A 196 2.31 -7.88 21.04
C ARG A 196 2.56 -8.10 19.55
N TYR A 197 1.63 -8.78 18.88
CA TYR A 197 1.67 -9.13 17.46
C TYR A 197 0.62 -8.32 16.70
N SER A 198 0.62 -8.44 15.36
CA SER A 198 -0.31 -7.75 14.49
C SER A 198 -0.58 -8.54 13.20
N TRP A 199 -1.57 -8.11 12.40
CA TRP A 199 -1.79 -8.62 11.04
C TRP A 199 -0.76 -8.02 10.08
N GLU A 200 -0.77 -6.70 9.94
CA GLU A 200 0.33 -5.97 9.31
C GLU A 200 1.43 -5.84 10.35
N ASN A 201 2.54 -6.56 10.13
CA ASN A 201 3.55 -6.77 11.16
C ASN A 201 4.99 -6.82 10.63
N PRO A 202 5.53 -5.66 10.21
CA PRO A 202 4.88 -4.36 10.07
C PRO A 202 4.74 -3.93 8.60
N PHE A 203 4.26 -2.71 8.38
CA PHE A 203 4.52 -1.94 7.16
C PHE A 203 5.68 -0.98 7.45
N LEU A 204 6.72 -1.03 6.62
CA LEU A 204 7.96 -0.27 6.73
C LEU A 204 8.09 0.69 5.54
N PHE A 205 8.43 1.95 5.80
CA PHE A 205 8.82 2.94 4.80
C PHE A 205 10.30 3.27 5.00
N TYR A 206 11.02 3.51 3.91
CA TYR A 206 12.46 3.73 3.91
C TYR A 206 12.76 5.05 3.20
N ASP A 207 13.43 5.96 3.93
CA ASP A 207 14.12 7.12 3.40
C ASP A 207 15.62 6.77 3.32
N THR A 208 16.07 6.41 2.14
CA THR A 208 17.43 5.89 1.90
C THR A 208 18.44 6.98 1.56
N ASP A 209 17.98 8.18 1.22
CA ASP A 209 18.84 9.31 0.86
C ASP A 209 18.73 10.53 1.80
N ASP A 210 17.94 10.40 2.88
CA ASP A 210 17.74 11.34 3.99
C ASP A 210 17.10 12.67 3.53
N ASP A 211 16.19 12.64 2.55
CA ASP A 211 15.51 13.83 2.04
C ASP A 211 14.08 14.06 2.57
N GLY A 212 13.58 13.12 3.38
CA GLY A 212 12.25 13.10 3.99
C GLY A 212 11.16 12.49 3.11
N LEU A 213 11.52 11.85 2.00
CA LEU A 213 10.61 11.12 1.11
C LEU A 213 10.88 9.62 1.21
N THR A 214 9.99 8.82 0.61
CA THR A 214 10.07 7.36 0.70
C THR A 214 10.47 6.75 -0.63
N GLU A 215 11.66 6.17 -0.71
CA GLU A 215 12.14 5.48 -1.92
C GLU A 215 11.64 4.04 -1.98
N MET A 216 11.28 3.49 -0.82
CA MET A 216 10.91 2.09 -0.73
C MET A 216 9.93 1.80 0.41
N ALA A 217 9.05 0.83 0.17
CA ALA A 217 8.15 0.29 1.16
C ALA A 217 8.24 -1.25 1.23
N ILE A 218 8.15 -1.82 2.44
CA ILE A 218 7.93 -3.26 2.67
C ILE A 218 6.74 -3.46 3.59
N ARG A 219 5.71 -4.12 3.08
CA ARG A 219 4.56 -4.60 3.86
C ARG A 219 4.70 -6.08 4.14
N LEU A 220 4.70 -6.45 5.42
CA LEU A 220 4.76 -7.83 5.90
C LEU A 220 3.44 -8.19 6.57
N GLU A 221 2.78 -9.26 6.14
CA GLU A 221 1.51 -9.71 6.74
C GLU A 221 1.66 -11.09 7.38
N ASP A 222 1.16 -11.20 8.62
CA ASP A 222 0.79 -12.44 9.28
C ASP A 222 -0.70 -12.65 9.10
N SER A 223 -1.11 -13.52 8.16
CA SER A 223 -2.52 -13.78 7.86
C SER A 223 -3.41 -14.11 9.06
N CYS A 224 -2.80 -14.48 10.21
CA CYS A 224 -3.47 -14.92 11.42
C CYS A 224 -4.33 -16.18 11.20
N GLU A 225 -4.74 -16.80 12.31
CA GLU A 225 -5.78 -17.81 12.32
C GLU A 225 -7.05 -17.24 12.95
N PHE A 226 -8.20 -17.60 12.40
CA PHE A 226 -9.49 -17.25 12.99
C PHE A 226 -10.08 -18.42 13.77
N LYS A 227 -10.77 -18.07 14.85
CA LYS A 227 -11.53 -18.98 15.69
C LYS A 227 -12.48 -19.87 14.87
N LYS A 228 -12.56 -21.16 15.21
CA LYS A 228 -13.51 -22.10 14.61
C LYS A 228 -14.88 -22.01 15.29
N GLU A 229 -15.96 -22.23 14.54
CA GLU A 229 -17.37 -21.96 14.92
C GLU A 229 -17.93 -22.68 16.18
N ASN A 230 -17.15 -23.34 17.03
CA ASN A 230 -17.64 -24.07 18.22
C ASN A 230 -16.77 -23.92 19.48
N GLU A 231 -15.83 -22.98 19.50
CA GLU A 231 -15.02 -22.67 20.68
C GLU A 231 -15.74 -21.64 21.58
N ASP A 232 -15.52 -21.68 22.90
CA ASP A 232 -16.33 -20.95 23.92
C ASP A 232 -15.62 -19.71 24.52
N ASP A 233 -14.57 -19.20 23.86
CA ASP A 233 -13.86 -17.97 24.25
C ASP A 233 -14.36 -16.71 23.50
N GLU A 234 -13.92 -15.52 23.92
CA GLU A 234 -14.30 -14.24 23.27
C GLU A 234 -13.29 -13.80 22.19
N ILE A 235 -12.17 -14.52 22.06
CA ILE A 235 -11.05 -14.27 21.16
C ILE A 235 -11.37 -14.79 19.76
N ASP A 236 -11.27 -13.92 18.75
CA ASP A 236 -11.61 -14.26 17.36
C ASP A 236 -10.39 -14.54 16.48
N THR A 237 -9.25 -13.92 16.81
CA THR A 237 -8.08 -13.88 15.93
C THR A 237 -6.82 -14.22 16.71
N TYR A 238 -5.97 -15.05 16.10
CA TYR A 238 -4.75 -15.60 16.67
C TYR A 238 -3.58 -15.34 15.71
N PRO A 239 -2.59 -14.51 16.08
CA PRO A 239 -1.39 -14.33 15.27
C PRO A 239 -0.62 -15.66 15.18
N THR A 240 -0.03 -15.93 14.01
CA THR A 240 0.72 -17.17 13.79
C THR A 240 2.19 -17.03 14.17
N GLY A 241 2.70 -15.80 14.26
CA GLY A 241 4.12 -15.52 14.42
C GLY A 241 4.92 -15.75 13.13
N LYS A 242 4.23 -15.84 11.98
CA LYS A 242 4.83 -16.02 10.66
C LYS A 242 4.35 -14.96 9.68
N ILE A 243 5.28 -14.43 8.88
CA ILE A 243 4.95 -13.62 7.71
C ILE A 243 4.77 -14.57 6.53
N ASP A 244 3.58 -14.61 5.95
CA ASP A 244 3.24 -15.46 4.80
C ASP A 244 2.95 -14.68 3.50
N HIS A 245 2.79 -13.36 3.62
CA HIS A 245 2.70 -12.42 2.51
C HIS A 245 3.66 -11.25 2.66
N VAL A 246 4.33 -10.90 1.57
CA VAL A 246 5.24 -9.76 1.50
C VAL A 246 4.93 -8.96 0.25
N TYR A 247 4.90 -7.63 0.39
CA TYR A 247 4.80 -6.69 -0.71
C TYR A 247 5.94 -5.68 -0.58
N MET A 248 6.73 -5.52 -1.63
CA MET A 248 7.84 -4.59 -1.69
C MET A 248 7.58 -3.62 -2.84
N SER A 249 7.76 -2.32 -2.62
CA SER A 249 7.52 -1.28 -3.60
C SER A 249 8.68 -0.30 -3.63
N PHE A 250 9.02 0.21 -4.81
CA PHE A 250 10.26 0.96 -5.07
C PHE A 250 10.00 2.14 -6.00
N ASP A 251 10.47 3.32 -5.59
CA ASP A 251 10.69 4.49 -6.44
C ASP A 251 12.08 4.28 -7.06
N LEU A 252 12.10 3.92 -8.34
CA LEU A 252 13.31 3.54 -9.04
C LEU A 252 14.05 4.74 -9.62
N ASP A 253 13.37 5.87 -9.80
CA ASP A 253 13.92 7.03 -10.50
C ASP A 253 14.10 8.28 -9.60
N ASN A 254 13.63 8.16 -8.34
CA ASN A 254 13.80 9.07 -7.22
C ASN A 254 13.18 10.44 -7.49
N ASP A 255 11.95 10.44 -8.00
CA ASP A 255 11.20 11.64 -8.37
C ASP A 255 9.88 11.84 -7.60
N ASN A 256 9.68 11.06 -6.54
CA ASN A 256 8.71 11.35 -5.51
C ASN A 256 8.88 12.81 -4.97
N GLY A 257 7.79 13.37 -4.45
CA GLY A 257 7.81 14.74 -3.90
C GLY A 257 6.43 15.35 -3.68
N PRO A 258 6.33 16.67 -3.43
CA PRO A 258 5.04 17.31 -3.17
C PRO A 258 4.07 17.16 -4.37
N SER A 259 2.88 16.62 -4.11
CA SER A 259 1.88 16.19 -5.11
C SER A 259 2.29 14.99 -5.98
N ASN A 260 3.32 14.26 -5.58
CA ASN A 260 3.80 13.00 -6.15
C ASN A 260 4.38 12.13 -5.03
N GLU A 261 3.72 12.10 -3.86
CA GLU A 261 4.38 11.62 -2.64
C GLU A 261 4.59 10.09 -2.61
N PHE A 262 3.91 9.36 -3.50
CA PHE A 262 4.03 7.90 -3.63
C PHE A 262 4.17 7.48 -5.09
N ASP A 263 5.32 7.82 -5.67
CA ASP A 263 5.69 7.43 -7.03
C ASP A 263 6.59 6.19 -7.01
N PHE A 264 6.03 5.09 -6.51
CA PHE A 264 6.71 3.82 -6.69
C PHE A 264 6.54 3.42 -8.16
N ASP A 265 7.61 3.00 -8.85
CA ASP A 265 7.61 2.48 -10.23
C ASP A 265 7.41 0.95 -10.29
N LEU A 266 7.92 0.23 -9.28
CA LEU A 266 7.99 -1.23 -9.27
C LEU A 266 7.52 -1.84 -7.95
N SER A 267 6.77 -2.94 -8.02
CA SER A 267 6.41 -3.76 -6.86
C SER A 267 6.62 -5.25 -7.10
N ILE A 268 7.08 -5.92 -6.04
CA ILE A 268 7.31 -7.37 -5.98
C ILE A 268 6.53 -7.95 -4.81
N ARG A 269 5.84 -9.07 -5.04
CA ARG A 269 5.04 -9.77 -4.03
C ARG A 269 5.54 -11.20 -3.86
N PHE A 270 5.74 -11.61 -2.61
CA PHE A 270 6.02 -13.00 -2.25
C PHE A 270 4.89 -13.62 -1.44
N ASN A 271 4.60 -14.88 -1.74
CA ASN A 271 3.57 -15.68 -1.11
C ASN A 271 4.08 -17.08 -0.83
N GLY A 272 3.85 -17.62 0.37
CA GLY A 272 4.23 -19.00 0.69
C GLY A 272 4.15 -19.33 2.18
N GLU A 273 4.95 -20.31 2.63
CA GLU A 273 5.10 -20.60 4.07
C GLU A 273 5.80 -19.43 4.81
N GLY A 274 6.67 -18.72 4.09
CA GLY A 274 7.32 -17.50 4.55
C GLY A 274 8.34 -17.74 5.67
N PHE A 275 8.38 -16.85 6.66
CA PHE A 275 9.36 -16.91 7.75
C PHE A 275 8.75 -16.57 9.11
N SER A 276 9.38 -17.05 10.19
CA SER A 276 9.00 -16.68 11.56
C SER A 276 9.63 -15.35 11.94
N TYR A 277 8.87 -14.52 12.65
CA TYR A 277 9.36 -13.26 13.23
C TYR A 277 9.27 -13.24 14.77
N THR A 278 8.91 -14.38 15.40
CA THR A 278 8.75 -14.50 16.87
C THR A 278 10.02 -14.20 17.69
N ASP A 279 11.18 -14.14 17.05
CA ASP A 279 12.46 -13.76 17.65
C ASP A 279 12.77 -12.25 17.53
N GLN A 280 11.97 -11.49 16.77
CA GLN A 280 12.12 -10.05 16.58
C GLN A 280 11.36 -9.27 17.67
N ILE A 281 11.86 -9.37 18.90
CA ILE A 281 11.22 -8.76 20.08
C ILE A 281 11.84 -7.39 20.33
N HIS A 282 11.01 -6.36 20.31
CA HIS A 282 11.36 -4.97 20.61
C HIS A 282 10.83 -4.59 21.98
N GLN A 283 11.70 -4.14 22.89
CA GLN A 283 11.32 -3.75 24.24
C GLN A 283 11.14 -2.23 24.32
N PHE A 284 10.04 -1.82 24.93
CA PHE A 284 9.67 -0.44 25.18
C PHE A 284 9.35 -0.29 26.67
N ASP A 285 10.34 0.16 27.45
CA ASP A 285 10.25 0.19 28.91
C ASP A 285 9.17 1.17 29.41
N LYS A 286 8.83 2.18 28.58
CA LYS A 286 7.86 3.24 28.90
C LYS A 286 6.46 3.00 28.34
N MET A 287 6.27 1.96 27.51
CA MET A 287 4.97 1.58 26.95
C MET A 287 3.95 1.16 28.05
N ARG A 288 4.46 0.73 29.21
CA ARG A 288 3.62 0.49 30.37
C ARG A 288 3.32 1.82 31.06
N GLY A 289 2.14 2.38 30.81
CA GLY A 289 1.72 3.55 31.60
C GLY A 289 1.13 3.20 32.98
N LEU A 290 0.47 4.17 33.58
CA LEU A 290 0.09 4.23 35.00
C LEU A 290 -0.79 3.06 35.45
N PRO A 291 -0.29 2.21 36.38
CA PRO A 291 -1.07 1.09 36.91
C PRO A 291 -2.32 1.46 37.69
N ALA A 292 -2.38 2.65 38.27
CA ALA A 292 -3.56 3.12 39.01
C ALA A 292 -4.78 3.31 38.08
N ALA A 293 -4.55 3.61 36.80
CA ALA A 293 -5.60 3.82 35.80
C ALA A 293 -6.14 2.53 35.16
N ASP A 294 -5.51 1.37 35.41
CA ASP A 294 -5.89 0.06 34.82
C ASP A 294 -7.38 -0.27 34.88
N SER A 295 -8.05 0.16 35.96
CA SER A 295 -9.47 -0.13 36.19
C SER A 295 -10.44 0.61 35.25
N LEU A 296 -9.93 1.60 34.50
CA LEU A 296 -10.71 2.36 33.52
C LEU A 296 -10.86 1.61 32.19
N PHE A 297 -9.97 0.66 31.89
CA PHE A 297 -9.90 0.02 30.58
C PHE A 297 -10.74 -1.25 30.50
N TYR A 298 -11.52 -1.37 29.43
CA TYR A 298 -12.20 -2.62 29.09
C TYR A 298 -11.21 -3.76 28.77
N ASP A 299 -10.21 -3.49 27.92
CA ASP A 299 -9.07 -4.38 27.70
C ASP A 299 -7.79 -3.73 28.22
N VAL A 300 -7.38 -4.10 29.42
CA VAL A 300 -6.15 -3.55 30.03
C VAL A 300 -4.87 -4.19 29.47
N ARG A 301 -4.97 -5.19 28.58
CA ARG A 301 -3.78 -5.94 28.12
C ARG A 301 -2.82 -5.05 27.34
N TRP A 302 -3.30 -4.21 26.42
CA TRP A 302 -2.41 -3.37 25.60
C TRP A 302 -1.63 -2.36 26.46
N ARG A 303 -2.25 -1.80 27.49
CA ARG A 303 -1.62 -0.92 28.50
C ARG A 303 -0.57 -1.60 29.38
N LYS A 304 -0.56 -2.93 29.43
CA LYS A 304 0.32 -3.73 30.30
C LYS A 304 1.57 -4.25 29.58
N MET A 305 1.66 -3.97 28.29
CA MET A 305 2.78 -4.43 27.49
C MET A 305 3.96 -3.50 27.67
N ASN A 306 5.13 -4.08 27.43
CA ASN A 306 6.42 -3.40 27.37
C ASN A 306 7.22 -3.90 26.17
N GLU A 307 6.56 -4.57 25.23
CA GLU A 307 7.20 -5.16 24.06
C GLU A 307 6.21 -5.29 22.90
N LEU A 308 6.75 -5.20 21.69
CA LEU A 308 6.09 -5.57 20.43
C LEU A 308 6.99 -6.57 19.70
N VAL A 309 6.40 -7.42 18.86
CA VAL A 309 7.12 -8.47 18.13
C VAL A 309 6.92 -8.28 16.65
N TYR A 310 7.89 -7.68 15.96
CA TYR A 310 7.80 -7.33 14.54
C TYR A 310 9.17 -7.28 13.86
N THR A 311 9.18 -7.49 12.55
CA THR A 311 10.40 -7.41 11.73
C THR A 311 10.70 -5.94 11.40
N ASP A 312 11.81 -5.39 11.89
CA ASP A 312 12.20 -3.99 11.71
C ASP A 312 12.90 -3.72 10.35
N HIS A 313 13.25 -2.46 10.10
CA HIS A 313 13.97 -2.02 8.90
C HIS A 313 15.31 -2.75 8.68
N ASP A 314 16.03 -3.07 9.75
CA ASP A 314 17.34 -3.73 9.69
C ASP A 314 17.23 -5.21 9.29
N SER A 315 16.13 -5.87 9.65
CA SER A 315 15.95 -7.31 9.46
C SER A 315 15.08 -7.67 8.26
N ALA A 316 14.12 -6.83 7.87
CA ALA A 316 13.10 -7.16 6.88
C ALA A 316 13.66 -7.65 5.55
N TRP A 317 14.57 -6.90 4.94
CA TRP A 317 15.16 -7.28 3.65
C TRP A 317 15.80 -8.67 3.68
N ASN A 318 16.63 -8.92 4.70
CA ASN A 318 17.32 -10.20 4.84
C ASN A 318 16.34 -11.34 5.13
N LYS A 319 15.33 -11.12 5.97
CA LYS A 319 14.33 -12.16 6.26
C LYS A 319 13.53 -12.54 5.03
N VAL A 320 13.08 -11.55 4.25
CA VAL A 320 12.33 -11.79 3.02
C VAL A 320 13.14 -12.64 2.04
N TYR A 321 14.37 -12.26 1.73
CA TYR A 321 15.14 -12.93 0.68
C TYR A 321 15.91 -14.18 1.13
N ASN A 322 16.38 -14.24 2.37
CA ASN A 322 17.29 -15.30 2.84
C ASN A 322 16.66 -16.30 3.82
N GLU A 323 15.55 -15.93 4.48
CA GLU A 323 14.84 -16.82 5.42
C GLU A 323 13.48 -17.28 4.89
N GLY A 324 12.84 -16.47 4.05
CA GLY A 324 11.51 -16.74 3.49
C GLY A 324 11.44 -17.99 2.62
N ILE A 325 10.42 -18.81 2.87
CA ILE A 325 10.09 -19.98 2.04
C ILE A 325 8.88 -19.63 1.18
N TRP A 326 9.15 -19.15 -0.03
CA TRP A 326 8.11 -18.67 -0.95
C TRP A 326 7.75 -19.69 -2.03
N GLU A 327 6.46 -19.77 -2.34
CA GLU A 327 5.88 -20.61 -3.38
C GLU A 327 5.62 -19.83 -4.67
N GLN A 328 5.39 -18.52 -4.57
CA GLN A 328 5.11 -17.65 -5.72
C GLN A 328 5.80 -16.29 -5.55
N CYS A 329 6.19 -15.71 -6.69
CA CYS A 329 6.66 -14.34 -6.79
C CYS A 329 5.94 -13.61 -7.92
N TRP A 330 5.30 -12.49 -7.63
CA TRP A 330 4.63 -11.66 -8.65
C TRP A 330 5.30 -10.30 -8.75
N PHE A 331 5.13 -9.68 -9.90
CA PHE A 331 5.75 -8.42 -10.27
C PHE A 331 4.68 -7.52 -10.88
N THR A 332 4.71 -6.24 -10.53
CA THR A 332 3.87 -5.20 -11.15
C THR A 332 4.72 -3.96 -11.38
N PHE A 333 4.74 -3.47 -12.62
CA PHE A 333 5.45 -2.25 -13.03
C PHE A 333 4.41 -1.23 -13.49
N ASP A 334 4.48 -0.02 -12.96
CA ASP A 334 3.68 1.11 -13.41
C ASP A 334 4.32 1.65 -14.69
N GLU A 335 3.70 1.40 -15.83
CA GLU A 335 4.27 1.73 -17.14
C GLU A 335 3.85 3.13 -17.62
N ASP A 336 2.87 3.74 -16.95
CA ASP A 336 2.30 5.03 -17.28
C ASP A 336 2.54 6.13 -16.25
N ASP A 337 3.24 5.79 -15.16
CA ASP A 337 3.88 6.73 -14.23
C ASP A 337 2.82 7.61 -13.55
N ASP A 338 1.76 6.96 -13.09
CA ASP A 338 0.61 7.64 -12.50
C ASP A 338 0.30 7.18 -11.09
N CYS A 339 1.03 6.21 -10.52
CA CYS A 339 0.77 5.73 -9.18
C CYS A 339 0.93 6.85 -8.13
N GLU A 340 -0.07 6.98 -7.25
CA GLU A 340 -0.01 7.88 -6.08
C GLU A 340 -0.54 7.13 -4.83
N ARG A 341 -0.08 5.89 -4.61
CA ARG A 341 -0.60 5.01 -3.53
C ARG A 341 0.48 4.56 -2.57
N TRP A 342 0.29 4.87 -1.29
CA TRP A 342 1.21 4.46 -0.23
C TRP A 342 1.32 2.96 -0.03
N GLU A 343 0.21 2.23 -0.13
CA GLU A 343 0.24 0.78 0.09
C GLU A 343 0.92 0.07 -1.09
N ARG A 344 0.73 0.59 -2.30
CA ARG A 344 1.14 0.04 -3.61
C ARG A 344 1.06 -1.50 -3.70
N VAL A 345 0.08 -2.08 -3.00
CA VAL A 345 -0.24 -3.52 -2.90
C VAL A 345 -1.17 -3.98 -4.02
N GLU A 346 -1.28 -3.18 -5.07
CA GLU A 346 -2.25 -3.32 -6.13
C GLU A 346 -1.76 -4.23 -7.25
N PHE A 347 -1.35 -5.43 -6.86
CA PHE A 347 -0.79 -6.40 -7.78
C PHE A 347 -1.84 -6.87 -8.79
N TYR A 348 -1.43 -6.85 -10.06
CA TYR A 348 -2.07 -7.63 -11.08
C TYR A 348 -2.01 -9.11 -10.70
N GLN A 349 -3.17 -9.76 -10.68
CA GLN A 349 -3.32 -11.18 -10.40
C GLN A 349 -3.12 -12.00 -11.68
N PRO A 350 -2.72 -13.29 -11.61
CA PRO A 350 -2.60 -14.18 -12.78
C PRO A 350 -3.99 -14.59 -13.32
N GLY A 351 -4.76 -13.59 -13.74
CA GLY A 351 -6.13 -13.68 -14.21
C GLY A 351 -6.25 -13.53 -15.73
N ASN A 352 -7.46 -13.23 -16.21
CA ASN A 352 -7.67 -13.03 -17.64
C ASN A 352 -7.19 -11.64 -18.08
N PRO A 353 -6.31 -11.53 -19.10
CA PRO A 353 -5.75 -10.25 -19.51
C PRO A 353 -6.77 -9.29 -20.11
N PHE A 354 -7.94 -9.77 -20.56
CA PHE A 354 -8.96 -8.95 -21.23
C PHE A 354 -10.22 -8.68 -20.39
N LYS A 355 -10.42 -9.40 -19.28
CA LYS A 355 -11.55 -9.10 -18.37
C LYS A 355 -11.17 -7.92 -17.49
N ILE A 356 -12.05 -6.92 -17.42
CA ILE A 356 -11.78 -5.68 -16.70
C ILE A 356 -12.74 -5.47 -15.54
N GLY A 357 -12.18 -5.05 -14.41
CA GLY A 357 -12.86 -4.55 -13.22
C GLY A 357 -12.67 -5.41 -11.97
N MET A 358 -12.78 -4.74 -10.83
CA MET A 358 -12.79 -5.31 -9.48
C MET A 358 -13.63 -6.59 -9.41
N GLN A 359 -13.02 -7.67 -8.90
CA GLN A 359 -13.66 -8.97 -8.63
C GLN A 359 -14.32 -9.64 -9.84
N LYS A 360 -13.84 -9.39 -11.07
CA LYS A 360 -14.35 -10.01 -12.30
C LYS A 360 -13.43 -11.09 -12.89
N GLY A 361 -12.34 -11.42 -12.21
CA GLY A 361 -11.36 -12.43 -12.65
C GLY A 361 -10.45 -11.96 -13.80
N GLY A 362 -10.29 -10.65 -13.94
CA GLY A 362 -9.23 -10.02 -14.74
C GLY A 362 -7.87 -10.09 -14.05
N ILE A 363 -6.83 -9.55 -14.68
CA ILE A 363 -5.57 -9.30 -13.96
C ILE A 363 -5.75 -8.17 -12.93
N ASP A 364 -6.59 -7.17 -13.24
CA ASP A 364 -7.03 -6.13 -12.30
C ASP A 364 -8.13 -6.62 -11.33
N ASN A 365 -8.12 -7.89 -10.92
CA ASN A 365 -9.18 -8.42 -10.07
C ASN A 365 -9.15 -7.84 -8.65
N ASN A 366 -7.96 -7.48 -8.14
CA ASN A 366 -7.80 -6.77 -6.88
C ASN A 366 -8.53 -5.41 -6.98
N PRO A 367 -9.47 -5.08 -6.07
CA PRO A 367 -10.12 -3.76 -6.00
C PRO A 367 -9.19 -2.57 -6.17
N GLN A 368 -7.96 -2.67 -5.67
CA GLN A 368 -6.97 -1.61 -5.72
C GLN A 368 -6.23 -1.54 -7.06
N ALA A 369 -6.13 -2.63 -7.83
CA ALA A 369 -5.39 -2.63 -9.10
C ALA A 369 -6.05 -1.76 -10.18
N ASP A 370 -5.20 -1.04 -10.89
CA ASP A 370 -5.58 -0.20 -12.02
C ASP A 370 -6.15 -1.05 -13.16
N ALA A 371 -7.10 -0.48 -13.89
CA ALA A 371 -7.74 -1.24 -14.97
C ALA A 371 -6.76 -1.51 -16.13
N THR A 372 -5.93 -0.53 -16.41
CA THR A 372 -4.91 -0.43 -17.46
C THR A 372 -3.82 0.52 -16.97
N GLY A 373 -2.66 0.51 -17.61
CA GLY A 373 -1.49 1.25 -17.17
C GLY A 373 -0.36 0.27 -16.87
N ASP A 374 -0.56 -0.54 -15.84
CA ASP A 374 0.45 -1.49 -15.36
C ASP A 374 0.76 -2.68 -16.26
N ARG A 375 1.96 -3.22 -16.03
CA ARG A 375 2.41 -4.55 -16.47
C ARG A 375 2.55 -5.50 -15.29
N GLY A 376 1.85 -6.62 -15.35
CA GLY A 376 1.98 -7.74 -14.40
C GLY A 376 2.77 -8.91 -14.97
N GLU A 377 3.63 -9.51 -14.15
CA GLU A 377 4.36 -10.76 -14.47
C GLU A 377 4.30 -11.73 -13.28
N TRP A 378 4.21 -13.02 -13.56
CA TRP A 378 3.98 -14.03 -12.53
C TRP A 378 4.97 -15.17 -12.67
N ASP A 379 5.73 -15.42 -11.60
CA ASP A 379 6.50 -16.63 -11.33
C ASP A 379 5.69 -17.46 -10.32
N THR A 380 4.90 -18.39 -10.83
CA THR A 380 3.90 -19.13 -10.04
C THR A 380 4.45 -20.33 -9.28
N ASP A 381 5.72 -20.65 -9.50
CA ASP A 381 6.47 -21.69 -8.79
C ASP A 381 7.71 -21.16 -8.04
N ASN A 382 7.92 -19.84 -8.06
CA ASN A 382 9.03 -19.12 -7.44
C ASN A 382 10.40 -19.62 -7.90
N SER A 383 10.51 -20.11 -9.14
CA SER A 383 11.75 -20.59 -9.73
C SER A 383 12.81 -19.50 -9.87
N GLY A 384 12.39 -18.25 -10.06
CA GLY A 384 13.23 -17.08 -10.18
C GLY A 384 13.71 -16.53 -8.84
N GLN A 385 12.94 -16.74 -7.77
CA GLN A 385 13.21 -16.24 -6.41
C GLN A 385 13.29 -14.70 -6.36
N GLY A 386 12.39 -14.03 -7.06
CA GLY A 386 12.32 -12.56 -7.11
C GLY A 386 13.50 -11.86 -7.77
N LYS A 387 14.31 -12.58 -8.55
CA LYS A 387 15.39 -11.99 -9.33
C LYS A 387 14.84 -11.24 -10.54
N LEU A 388 15.57 -10.22 -10.99
CA LEU A 388 15.15 -9.35 -12.09
C LEU A 388 16.15 -9.41 -13.24
N TYR A 389 15.74 -8.98 -14.44
CA TYR A 389 16.65 -8.78 -15.57
C TYR A 389 16.16 -7.65 -16.49
N ILE A 390 17.09 -7.05 -17.24
CA ILE A 390 16.75 -6.16 -18.36
C ILE A 390 16.60 -7.01 -19.61
N GLY A 391 15.39 -7.03 -20.18
CA GLY A 391 14.99 -7.92 -21.26
C GLY A 391 15.35 -7.45 -22.67
N PHE A 392 14.78 -8.14 -23.65
CA PHE A 392 14.96 -7.90 -25.08
C PHE A 392 14.36 -6.57 -25.56
N ASP A 393 13.56 -5.90 -24.74
CA ASP A 393 12.94 -4.62 -25.01
C ASP A 393 13.52 -3.49 -24.13
N ASN A 394 14.63 -3.77 -23.41
CA ASN A 394 15.23 -2.90 -22.38
C ASN A 394 14.32 -2.59 -21.18
N ARG A 395 13.24 -3.34 -20.97
CA ARG A 395 12.41 -3.24 -19.77
C ARG A 395 12.92 -4.16 -18.67
N ILE A 396 12.58 -3.84 -17.42
CA ILE A 396 12.84 -4.72 -16.27
C ILE A 396 11.76 -5.79 -16.22
N HIS A 397 12.18 -7.04 -16.12
CA HIS A 397 11.31 -8.23 -16.05
C HIS A 397 11.64 -9.08 -14.83
N LEU A 398 10.66 -9.85 -14.39
CA LEU A 398 10.79 -10.87 -13.36
C LEU A 398 11.40 -12.14 -13.98
N TYR A 399 12.59 -12.52 -13.49
CA TYR A 399 13.20 -13.81 -13.85
C TYR A 399 12.34 -14.95 -13.29
N GLY A 400 12.17 -16.03 -14.04
CA GLY A 400 11.33 -17.17 -13.66
C GLY A 400 9.84 -17.00 -13.96
N ALA A 401 9.39 -15.82 -14.42
CA ALA A 401 8.00 -15.61 -14.77
C ALA A 401 7.58 -16.47 -15.98
N GLU A 402 6.51 -17.24 -15.86
CA GLU A 402 6.04 -18.07 -16.98
C GLU A 402 5.30 -17.24 -18.03
N ASN A 403 4.64 -16.16 -17.61
CA ASN A 403 3.98 -15.21 -18.49
C ASN A 403 3.81 -13.83 -17.83
N GLY A 404 3.46 -12.86 -18.67
CA GLY A 404 3.15 -11.49 -18.25
C GLY A 404 2.20 -10.80 -19.22
N TYR A 405 1.52 -9.75 -18.75
CA TYR A 405 0.68 -8.90 -19.59
C TYR A 405 0.84 -7.44 -19.20
N TRP A 406 0.93 -6.58 -20.22
CA TRP A 406 0.84 -5.13 -20.09
C TRP A 406 -0.45 -4.66 -20.74
N ARG A 407 -1.32 -4.03 -19.95
CA ARG A 407 -2.50 -3.33 -20.48
C ARG A 407 -2.12 -1.89 -20.71
N ILE A 408 -2.02 -1.50 -21.97
CA ILE A 408 -1.50 -0.19 -22.32
C ILE A 408 -2.52 0.90 -21.96
N ASP A 409 -2.08 1.85 -21.15
CA ASP A 409 -2.65 3.19 -21.07
C ASP A 409 -1.54 4.21 -21.34
N GLN A 410 -1.45 4.65 -22.59
CA GLN A 410 -0.32 5.51 -22.99
C GLN A 410 -0.41 6.92 -22.39
N ASP A 411 -1.64 7.37 -22.10
CA ASP A 411 -1.93 8.75 -21.74
C ASP A 411 -2.36 8.88 -20.26
N ALA A 412 -2.26 7.82 -19.46
CA ALA A 412 -2.75 7.74 -18.08
C ALA A 412 -4.22 8.21 -17.94
N ASP A 413 -5.09 7.79 -18.86
CA ASP A 413 -6.52 8.21 -18.90
C ASP A 413 -7.40 7.36 -17.97
N SER A 414 -6.97 6.15 -17.64
CA SER A 414 -7.57 5.23 -16.67
C SER A 414 -6.93 5.34 -15.28
N TYR A 415 -6.34 6.50 -14.96
CA TYR A 415 -5.72 6.75 -13.68
C TYR A 415 -6.68 6.50 -12.50
N GLN A 416 -6.26 5.66 -11.53
CA GLN A 416 -7.09 5.33 -10.38
C GLN A 416 -6.94 6.25 -9.16
N GLY A 417 -5.88 7.06 -9.07
CA GLY A 417 -5.65 7.84 -7.85
C GLY A 417 -5.17 6.98 -6.69
N TRP A 418 -5.33 7.52 -5.48
CA TRP A 418 -5.34 6.80 -4.20
C TRP A 418 -6.56 5.86 -3.99
N GLY A 419 -7.41 5.68 -5.00
CA GLY A 419 -8.24 4.47 -5.09
C GLY A 419 -9.77 4.63 -4.97
N GLY A 420 -10.32 5.73 -4.44
CA GLY A 420 -11.77 5.95 -4.33
C GLY A 420 -12.57 4.98 -3.44
N LEU A 421 -12.03 3.78 -3.16
CA LEU A 421 -12.61 2.69 -2.37
C LEU A 421 -12.98 3.14 -0.96
N TYR A 422 -12.25 4.12 -0.43
CA TYR A 422 -12.37 4.63 0.93
C TYR A 422 -13.12 5.98 1.01
N ALA A 423 -13.56 6.54 -0.13
CA ALA A 423 -14.31 7.81 -0.24
C ALA A 423 -15.83 7.63 -0.03
N GLY A 424 -16.25 6.67 0.79
CA GLY A 424 -17.66 6.44 1.16
C GLY A 424 -18.46 5.54 0.21
N GLN A 425 -17.92 5.13 -0.93
CA GLN A 425 -18.45 4.04 -1.75
C GLN A 425 -17.32 3.09 -2.11
N TYR A 426 -17.51 1.79 -1.90
CA TYR A 426 -16.52 0.78 -2.27
C TYR A 426 -16.53 0.56 -3.80
N LYS A 427 -15.94 1.50 -4.52
CA LYS A 427 -15.78 1.51 -5.98
C LYS A 427 -14.47 2.20 -6.33
N ARG A 428 -13.94 1.89 -7.52
CA ARG A 428 -12.83 2.65 -8.09
C ARG A 428 -13.35 3.98 -8.63
N ASP A 429 -12.57 5.04 -8.45
CA ASP A 429 -12.86 6.36 -9.04
C ASP A 429 -12.24 6.53 -10.44
N GLN A 430 -11.49 5.52 -10.91
CA GLN A 430 -10.89 5.49 -12.25
C GLN A 430 -11.91 5.46 -13.40
N LYS A 431 -11.48 5.94 -14.56
CA LYS A 431 -12.22 5.81 -15.81
C LYS A 431 -11.94 4.46 -16.46
N ILE A 432 -12.79 3.48 -16.19
CA ILE A 432 -12.67 2.13 -16.77
C ILE A 432 -12.77 2.16 -18.31
N PRO A 433 -11.73 1.79 -19.07
CA PRO A 433 -11.79 1.74 -20.53
C PRO A 433 -12.71 0.63 -21.05
N GLU A 434 -13.41 0.90 -22.16
CA GLU A 434 -14.20 -0.12 -22.86
C GLU A 434 -13.32 -1.07 -23.69
N LYS A 435 -12.16 -0.57 -24.12
CA LYS A 435 -11.15 -1.26 -24.92
C LYS A 435 -9.77 -0.70 -24.59
N PHE A 436 -8.77 -1.55 -24.66
CA PHE A 436 -7.38 -1.22 -24.38
C PHE A 436 -6.47 -2.12 -25.19
N ALA A 437 -5.29 -1.62 -25.58
CA ALA A 437 -4.28 -2.44 -26.21
C ALA A 437 -3.60 -3.33 -25.15
N THR A 438 -3.16 -4.51 -25.55
CA THR A 438 -2.53 -5.48 -24.65
C THR A 438 -1.27 -6.06 -25.28
N VAL A 439 -0.17 -6.05 -24.53
CA VAL A 439 1.04 -6.83 -24.84
C VAL A 439 1.05 -8.07 -23.95
N GLY A 440 1.31 -9.24 -24.54
CA GLY A 440 1.48 -10.48 -23.80
C GLY A 440 2.89 -11.03 -23.95
N TYR A 441 3.44 -11.54 -22.86
CA TYR A 441 4.76 -12.15 -22.77
C TYR A 441 4.63 -13.60 -22.29
N GLU A 442 5.45 -14.51 -22.82
CA GLU A 442 5.53 -15.91 -22.37
C GLU A 442 6.99 -16.38 -22.40
N ASP A 443 7.37 -17.20 -21.43
CA ASP A 443 8.58 -18.04 -21.48
C ASP A 443 8.20 -19.39 -22.10
N THR A 444 8.61 -19.63 -23.35
CA THR A 444 8.21 -20.82 -24.10
C THR A 444 9.16 -22.00 -23.97
N ASP A 445 10.38 -21.79 -23.46
CA ASP A 445 11.38 -22.84 -23.28
C ASP A 445 11.72 -23.16 -21.81
N ASN A 446 11.14 -22.42 -20.87
CA ASN A 446 11.27 -22.56 -19.41
C ASN A 446 12.71 -22.35 -18.93
N ASP A 447 13.44 -21.40 -19.54
CA ASP A 447 14.77 -21.00 -19.10
C ASP A 447 14.76 -19.82 -18.09
N GLY A 448 13.57 -19.29 -17.81
CA GLY A 448 13.29 -18.19 -16.89
C GLY A 448 13.28 -16.81 -17.56
N PHE A 449 13.49 -16.73 -18.87
CA PHE A 449 13.42 -15.48 -19.63
C PHE A 449 12.23 -15.47 -20.60
N LEU A 450 11.50 -14.36 -20.64
CA LEU A 450 10.38 -14.18 -21.55
C LEU A 450 10.90 -14.08 -22.99
N ASP A 451 10.43 -14.97 -23.87
CA ASP A 451 10.98 -15.14 -25.22
C ASP A 451 9.92 -15.11 -26.34
N PHE A 452 8.64 -14.96 -25.98
CA PHE A 452 7.54 -14.85 -26.91
C PHE A 452 6.64 -13.65 -26.61
N VAL A 453 6.46 -12.77 -27.60
CA VAL A 453 5.74 -11.50 -27.46
C VAL A 453 4.55 -11.45 -28.39
N LYS A 454 3.40 -10.99 -27.88
CA LYS A 454 2.13 -10.89 -28.61
C LYS A 454 1.54 -9.50 -28.45
N TYR A 455 0.90 -8.97 -29.50
CA TYR A 455 0.30 -7.65 -29.51
C TYR A 455 -1.16 -7.72 -29.97
N ASP A 456 -2.07 -7.22 -29.14
CA ASP A 456 -3.44 -6.82 -29.48
C ASP A 456 -3.44 -5.29 -29.42
N LEU A 457 -3.30 -4.63 -30.57
CA LEU A 457 -3.17 -3.17 -30.62
C LEU A 457 -4.51 -2.46 -30.82
N ASN A 458 -5.55 -3.20 -31.19
CA ASN A 458 -6.87 -2.62 -31.48
C ASN A 458 -7.87 -2.82 -30.33
N GLY A 459 -7.52 -3.64 -29.34
CA GLY A 459 -8.32 -3.93 -28.16
C GLY A 459 -9.55 -4.78 -28.45
N ASP A 460 -9.47 -5.68 -29.44
CA ASP A 460 -10.54 -6.64 -29.76
C ASP A 460 -10.32 -8.02 -29.14
N THR A 461 -9.31 -8.17 -28.28
CA THR A 461 -8.91 -9.40 -27.58
C THR A 461 -8.24 -10.45 -28.47
N ILE A 462 -7.88 -10.10 -29.70
CA ILE A 462 -7.20 -10.98 -30.65
C ILE A 462 -5.80 -10.42 -30.94
N PHE A 463 -4.78 -11.17 -30.56
CA PHE A 463 -3.40 -10.82 -30.91
C PHE A 463 -3.19 -10.86 -32.43
N GLU A 464 -2.94 -9.71 -33.07
CA GLU A 464 -2.73 -9.64 -34.52
C GLU A 464 -1.27 -9.89 -34.91
N LYS A 465 -0.35 -9.74 -33.97
CA LYS A 465 1.08 -9.99 -34.16
C LYS A 465 1.64 -10.81 -33.01
N SER A 466 2.49 -11.78 -33.34
CA SER A 466 3.19 -12.60 -32.36
C SER A 466 4.59 -12.94 -32.87
N PHE A 467 5.58 -12.92 -31.99
CA PHE A 467 6.98 -13.07 -32.35
C PHE A 467 7.70 -13.93 -31.32
N ASN A 468 8.26 -15.05 -31.78
CA ASN A 468 9.17 -15.87 -31.00
C ASN A 468 10.61 -15.39 -31.25
N LEU A 469 11.27 -14.93 -30.18
CA LEU A 469 12.57 -14.28 -30.27
C LEU A 469 13.67 -15.26 -30.67
N ASN A 470 13.57 -16.50 -30.19
CA ASN A 470 14.44 -17.60 -30.59
C ASN A 470 14.37 -17.86 -32.10
N GLU A 471 13.17 -17.87 -32.71
CA GLU A 471 13.00 -18.00 -34.17
C GLU A 471 13.57 -16.81 -34.96
N LEU A 472 13.58 -15.62 -34.36
CA LEU A 472 14.19 -14.42 -34.94
C LEU A 472 15.72 -14.41 -34.81
N GLY A 473 16.29 -15.32 -34.01
CA GLY A 473 17.71 -15.33 -33.67
C GLY A 473 18.13 -14.11 -32.85
N VAL A 474 17.21 -13.63 -32.00
CA VAL A 474 17.42 -12.60 -30.99
C VAL A 474 17.94 -13.29 -29.72
N LYS A 475 18.79 -12.58 -28.96
CA LYS A 475 19.30 -13.08 -27.68
C LYS A 475 18.17 -13.07 -26.64
N THR A 476 17.97 -14.20 -25.96
CA THR A 476 16.91 -14.39 -24.95
C THR A 476 17.45 -14.60 -23.52
N SER A 477 18.76 -14.74 -23.33
CA SER A 477 19.37 -14.90 -22.00
C SER A 477 20.03 -13.62 -21.51
N PHE A 478 19.65 -13.13 -20.34
CA PHE A 478 20.10 -11.82 -19.85
C PHE A 478 20.96 -11.90 -18.59
N GLU A 479 21.57 -10.77 -18.22
CA GLU A 479 22.24 -10.63 -16.94
C GLU A 479 21.17 -10.62 -15.84
N ILE A 480 21.29 -11.54 -14.89
CA ILE A 480 20.36 -11.64 -13.77
C ILE A 480 20.84 -10.71 -12.66
N TYR A 481 19.92 -9.89 -12.18
CA TYR A 481 20.07 -9.07 -10.99
C TYR A 481 19.44 -9.79 -9.81
N ASN A 482 20.18 -9.92 -8.71
CA ASN A 482 19.74 -10.60 -7.50
C ASN A 482 19.50 -9.59 -6.37
N PRO A 483 18.25 -9.18 -6.10
CA PRO A 483 17.96 -8.26 -5.00
C PRO A 483 18.44 -8.77 -3.63
N ALA A 484 18.48 -10.09 -3.40
CA ALA A 484 18.94 -10.70 -2.15
C ALA A 484 20.39 -10.35 -1.77
N GLU A 485 21.24 -10.05 -2.78
CA GLU A 485 22.65 -9.69 -2.60
C GLU A 485 22.91 -8.18 -2.76
N ALA A 486 21.84 -7.41 -3.00
CA ALA A 486 21.90 -5.99 -3.30
C ALA A 486 21.35 -5.16 -2.14
N LYS A 487 21.64 -3.86 -2.19
CA LYS A 487 20.94 -2.86 -1.39
C LYS A 487 19.74 -2.30 -2.16
N PRO A 488 18.74 -1.71 -1.49
CA PRO A 488 17.66 -1.00 -2.15
C PRO A 488 18.14 -0.05 -3.26
N GLU A 489 19.13 0.80 -2.98
CA GLU A 489 19.68 1.79 -3.95
C GLU A 489 20.24 1.17 -5.25
N ASN A 490 20.53 -0.13 -5.27
CA ASN A 490 20.98 -0.81 -6.47
C ASN A 490 19.84 -1.05 -7.48
N LEU A 491 18.58 -0.98 -7.07
CA LEU A 491 17.42 -1.04 -7.98
C LEU A 491 17.29 0.26 -8.79
N ASN A 492 17.56 1.42 -8.20
CA ASN A 492 17.63 2.68 -8.95
C ASN A 492 18.72 2.63 -10.03
N GLN A 493 19.87 2.01 -9.73
CA GLN A 493 20.93 1.79 -10.73
C GLN A 493 20.51 0.83 -11.86
N LEU A 494 19.70 -0.18 -11.55
CA LEU A 494 19.14 -1.08 -12.55
C LEU A 494 18.20 -0.32 -13.49
N PHE A 495 17.35 0.55 -12.94
CA PHE A 495 16.45 1.39 -13.72
C PHE A 495 17.19 2.44 -14.55
N GLU A 496 18.18 3.12 -13.97
CA GLU A 496 19.03 4.07 -14.70
C GLU A 496 19.69 3.40 -15.92
N LYS A 497 20.17 2.16 -15.75
CA LYS A 497 20.73 1.34 -16.82
C LYS A 497 19.66 1.02 -17.87
N ALA A 498 18.48 0.58 -17.47
CA ALA A 498 17.36 0.26 -18.38
C ALA A 498 16.92 1.49 -19.19
N ALA A 499 16.62 2.61 -18.53
CA ALA A 499 16.22 3.87 -19.14
C ALA A 499 17.29 4.44 -20.08
N SER A 500 18.56 4.39 -19.68
CA SER A 500 19.67 4.86 -20.52
C SER A 500 19.86 4.00 -21.77
N GLN A 501 19.75 2.67 -21.65
CA GLN A 501 19.81 1.76 -22.78
C GLN A 501 18.62 1.95 -23.72
N MET A 502 17.41 2.07 -23.17
CA MET A 502 16.18 2.35 -23.90
C MET A 502 16.31 3.63 -24.72
N TRP A 503 16.78 4.73 -24.10
CA TRP A 503 16.94 6.00 -24.79
C TRP A 503 18.01 5.95 -25.89
N GLN A 504 19.15 5.33 -25.62
CA GLN A 504 20.21 5.15 -26.62
C GLN A 504 19.68 4.42 -27.87
N GLN A 505 18.85 3.39 -27.67
CA GLN A 505 18.24 2.65 -28.78
C GLN A 505 17.19 3.47 -29.53
N ALA A 506 16.43 4.33 -28.84
CA ALA A 506 15.51 5.27 -29.46
C ALA A 506 16.22 6.27 -30.39
N GLU A 507 17.36 6.82 -29.98
CA GLU A 507 18.18 7.71 -30.82
C GLU A 507 18.67 7.00 -32.09
N LEU A 508 19.08 5.74 -31.97
CA LEU A 508 19.49 4.91 -33.11
C LEU A 508 18.30 4.55 -34.01
N ALA A 509 17.11 4.30 -33.44
CA ALA A 509 15.87 4.07 -34.18
C ALA A 509 15.48 5.32 -35.01
N ILE A 510 15.62 6.52 -34.44
CA ILE A 510 15.41 7.78 -35.17
C ILE A 510 16.34 7.89 -36.37
N GLU A 511 17.61 7.51 -36.22
CA GLU A 511 18.56 7.47 -37.34
C GLU A 511 18.16 6.44 -38.41
N ALA A 512 17.73 5.24 -37.99
CA ALA A 512 17.18 4.22 -38.89
C ALA A 512 15.95 4.71 -39.67
N ALA A 513 15.05 5.44 -38.99
CA ALA A 513 13.90 6.09 -39.60
C ALA A 513 14.32 7.14 -40.63
N ARG A 514 15.33 7.97 -40.30
CA ARG A 514 15.89 8.99 -41.20
C ARG A 514 16.47 8.36 -42.47
N VAL A 515 17.31 7.34 -42.35
CA VAL A 515 17.91 6.64 -43.50
C VAL A 515 16.85 5.93 -44.34
N SER A 516 15.79 5.44 -43.70
CA SER A 516 14.67 4.78 -44.36
C SER A 516 13.63 5.73 -44.94
N ASN A 517 13.80 7.05 -44.81
CA ASN A 517 12.81 8.05 -45.22
C ASN A 517 11.42 7.80 -44.58
N ILE A 518 11.42 7.54 -43.28
CA ILE A 518 10.26 7.56 -42.39
C ILE A 518 10.17 8.95 -41.75
N ASN A 519 8.95 9.50 -41.66
CA ASN A 519 8.72 10.83 -41.11
C ASN A 519 8.69 10.81 -39.57
N TYR A 520 9.79 10.44 -38.92
CA TYR A 520 9.89 10.30 -37.46
C TYR A 520 9.54 11.58 -36.68
N LYS A 521 9.55 12.75 -37.34
CA LYS A 521 9.17 14.03 -36.73
C LYS A 521 7.69 14.11 -36.31
N TRP A 522 6.84 13.16 -36.72
CA TRP A 522 5.52 13.02 -36.13
C TRP A 522 5.57 12.73 -34.63
N TYR A 523 6.67 12.15 -34.15
CA TYR A 523 6.88 11.77 -32.76
C TYR A 523 7.73 12.79 -31.99
N ALA A 524 7.84 14.03 -32.47
CA ALA A 524 8.74 15.05 -31.91
C ALA A 524 8.51 15.34 -30.41
N GLN A 525 7.29 15.17 -29.91
CA GLN A 525 6.97 15.31 -28.49
C GLN A 525 7.78 14.34 -27.62
N LEU A 526 7.98 13.10 -28.09
CA LEU A 526 8.70 12.04 -27.39
C LEU A 526 10.23 12.16 -27.53
N MET A 527 10.71 13.02 -28.43
CA MET A 527 12.15 13.15 -28.71
C MET A 527 12.92 13.99 -27.67
N HIS A 528 12.23 14.49 -26.64
CA HIS A 528 12.78 15.47 -25.70
C HIS A 528 12.44 15.09 -24.24
N PRO A 529 12.93 13.94 -23.75
CA PRO A 529 12.72 13.54 -22.36
C PRO A 529 13.43 14.50 -21.39
N LYS A 530 12.84 14.67 -20.21
CA LYS A 530 13.24 15.62 -19.16
C LYS A 530 13.59 14.92 -17.84
N SER A 531 13.04 13.74 -17.59
CA SER A 531 13.34 12.88 -16.43
C SER A 531 13.98 11.56 -16.87
N LEU A 532 14.35 10.72 -15.89
CA LEU A 532 14.84 9.39 -16.14
C LEU A 532 13.69 8.47 -16.60
N ASN A 533 12.53 8.55 -15.97
CA ASN A 533 11.31 7.88 -16.40
C ASN A 533 10.91 8.28 -17.84
N GLU A 534 10.92 9.58 -18.22
CA GLU A 534 10.60 9.98 -19.60
C GLU A 534 11.57 9.36 -20.62
N LYS A 535 12.87 9.13 -20.28
CA LYS A 535 13.80 8.42 -21.16
C LYS A 535 13.38 6.96 -21.37
N TYR A 536 12.91 6.31 -20.31
CA TYR A 536 12.37 4.95 -20.36
C TYR A 536 11.09 4.88 -21.20
N ARG A 537 10.05 5.65 -20.84
CA ARG A 537 8.74 5.63 -21.52
C ARG A 537 8.80 6.15 -22.95
N PHE A 538 9.36 7.34 -23.16
CA PHE A 538 9.44 7.91 -24.52
C PHE A 538 10.39 7.11 -25.40
N GLY A 539 11.47 6.58 -24.82
CA GLY A 539 12.40 5.70 -25.51
C GLY A 539 11.70 4.45 -26.05
N TYR A 540 10.85 3.79 -25.25
CA TYR A 540 10.04 2.67 -25.71
C TYR A 540 9.09 3.09 -26.85
N TRP A 541 8.28 4.12 -26.64
CA TRP A 541 7.26 4.53 -27.60
C TRP A 541 7.84 4.98 -28.94
N LEU A 542 8.95 5.74 -28.93
CA LEU A 542 9.66 6.12 -30.15
C LEU A 542 10.09 4.91 -30.96
N GLN A 543 10.69 3.92 -30.29
CA GLN A 543 11.13 2.69 -30.95
C GLN A 543 9.95 1.90 -31.49
N PHE A 544 8.88 1.74 -30.70
CA PHE A 544 7.68 1.01 -31.10
C PHE A 544 7.00 1.63 -32.33
N TYR A 545 6.88 2.95 -32.38
CA TYR A 545 6.29 3.63 -33.54
C TYR A 545 7.17 3.51 -34.79
N ILE A 546 8.47 3.72 -34.65
CA ILE A 546 9.42 3.57 -35.77
C ILE A 546 9.45 2.12 -36.27
N PHE A 547 9.43 1.15 -35.36
CA PHE A 547 9.28 -0.27 -35.66
C PHE A 547 8.00 -0.51 -36.48
N THR A 548 6.87 -0.01 -36.02
CA THR A 548 5.56 -0.18 -36.68
C THR A 548 5.56 0.41 -38.09
N ASP A 549 6.07 1.63 -38.25
CA ASP A 549 6.20 2.31 -39.55
C ASP A 549 7.08 1.54 -40.54
N LEU A 550 8.24 1.07 -40.09
CA LEU A 550 9.15 0.28 -40.90
C LEU A 550 8.58 -1.10 -41.23
N TYR A 551 7.95 -1.76 -40.27
CA TYR A 551 7.33 -3.08 -40.43
C TYR A 551 6.16 -3.02 -41.41
N ASN A 552 5.25 -2.04 -41.24
CA ASN A 552 4.12 -1.86 -42.14
C ASN A 552 4.58 -1.54 -43.56
N ARG A 553 5.57 -0.66 -43.73
CA ARG A 553 6.19 -0.41 -45.04
C ARG A 553 6.77 -1.69 -45.66
N ALA A 554 7.42 -2.53 -44.86
CA ALA A 554 7.98 -3.79 -45.34
C ALA A 554 6.87 -4.75 -45.80
N GLU A 555 5.77 -4.85 -45.07
CA GLU A 555 4.62 -5.68 -45.43
C GLU A 555 3.90 -5.15 -46.68
N GLU A 556 3.60 -3.85 -46.76
CA GLU A 556 2.96 -3.22 -47.91
C GLU A 556 3.77 -3.36 -49.21
N THR A 557 5.10 -3.35 -49.09
CA THR A 557 6.01 -3.53 -50.23
C THR A 557 6.46 -4.98 -50.44
N ASN A 558 6.00 -5.91 -49.60
CA ASN A 558 6.42 -7.32 -49.57
C ASN A 558 7.96 -7.49 -49.49
N ASN A 559 8.63 -6.57 -48.79
CA ASN A 559 10.08 -6.54 -48.63
C ASN A 559 10.52 -7.34 -47.40
N LYS A 560 10.72 -8.64 -47.59
CA LYS A 560 11.16 -9.57 -46.53
C LYS A 560 12.50 -9.19 -45.89
N GLN A 561 13.41 -8.57 -46.64
CA GLN A 561 14.71 -8.15 -46.11
C GLN A 561 14.55 -7.01 -45.12
N LEU A 562 13.78 -5.98 -45.49
CA LEU A 562 13.46 -4.87 -44.60
C LEU A 562 12.74 -5.38 -43.35
N ARG A 563 11.73 -6.23 -43.52
CA ARG A 563 10.99 -6.82 -42.39
C ARG A 563 11.90 -7.53 -41.39
N ASN A 564 12.73 -8.46 -41.86
CA ASN A 564 13.61 -9.21 -40.98
C ASN A 564 14.67 -8.31 -40.32
N LYS A 565 15.13 -7.27 -41.02
CA LYS A 565 16.05 -6.26 -40.47
C LYS A 565 15.39 -5.45 -39.36
N THR A 566 14.15 -5.01 -39.58
CA THR A 566 13.33 -4.28 -38.60
C THR A 566 13.06 -5.12 -37.36
N LEU A 567 12.63 -6.38 -37.53
CA LEU A 567 12.36 -7.29 -36.42
C LEU A 567 13.61 -7.51 -35.54
N LYS A 568 14.76 -7.79 -36.16
CA LYS A 568 16.01 -8.01 -35.43
C LYS A 568 16.53 -6.75 -34.75
N ALA A 569 16.32 -5.57 -35.35
CA ALA A 569 16.75 -4.32 -34.76
C ALA A 569 15.92 -3.96 -33.51
N TYR A 570 14.59 -4.08 -33.62
CA TYR A 570 13.67 -3.76 -32.52
C TYR A 570 13.79 -4.76 -31.37
N PHE A 571 13.51 -6.05 -31.62
CA PHE A 571 13.55 -7.06 -30.56
C PHE A 571 14.96 -7.39 -30.09
N GLY A 572 15.99 -7.11 -30.90
CA GLY A 572 17.38 -7.31 -30.49
C GLY A 572 18.03 -6.09 -29.85
N GLN A 573 17.29 -4.98 -29.68
CA GLN A 573 17.81 -3.68 -29.21
C GLN A 573 19.14 -3.34 -29.88
N ASN A 574 19.16 -3.47 -31.21
CA ASN A 574 20.35 -3.34 -32.03
C ASN A 574 20.07 -2.50 -33.28
N TRP A 575 19.51 -1.32 -33.06
CA TRP A 575 19.23 -0.35 -34.13
C TRP A 575 20.51 0.13 -34.83
N GLU A 576 21.67 0.05 -34.18
CA GLU A 576 22.96 0.35 -34.83
C GLU A 576 23.21 -0.55 -36.04
N SER A 577 22.85 -1.83 -35.96
CA SER A 577 22.95 -2.77 -37.08
C SER A 577 21.98 -2.46 -38.22
N PHE A 578 20.94 -1.65 -37.96
CA PHE A 578 19.95 -1.30 -38.97
C PHE A 578 20.54 -0.41 -40.09
N ASN A 579 21.58 0.37 -39.77
CA ASN A 579 22.19 1.30 -40.73
C ASN A 579 23.41 0.73 -41.46
N LYS A 580 23.89 -0.44 -41.04
CA LYS A 580 24.95 -1.22 -41.71
C LYS A 580 24.33 -2.10 -42.81
#